data_AF-A7HRZ4-F1
#
_entry.id   AF-A7HRZ4-F1
#
_cell.length_a   1.000
_cell.length_b   1.000
_cell.length_c   1.000
_cell.angle_alpha   90.00
_cell.angle_beta   90.00
_cell.angle_gamma   90.00
#
_symmetry.space_group_name_H-M   'P 1'
#
loop_
_entity.id
_entity.type
_entity.pdbx_description
1 polymer ?
#
loop_
_entity_poly.entity_id
_entity_poly.type
_entity_poly.pdbx_seq_one_letter_code
_entity_poly.pdbx_strand_id
1 'polypeptide(L)'
;MTDKKVISLGSHNPAPMPEIAGDAASRLALPVFEPGWVWLVGAGPGDPGLLTLHALNALRQADVVVYDALVDETVLQFANPRAKLEYSGKRGGKPSPKQRDISAKLVELARSGKRVLRLKGGDPFVFGRGGEEALALVDAGIPFRLVPGVTAGIGGLGYAGIPVTHRDVNHAVTFVTGHMAGGAVPENLDWPSIAKGSPVIVLYMALSHLGAISALLIENGRRADEPVALVRNATLKDQTVLETTLGTAAEDVARTGFKAPAIIVIGDVVKLREGLDWLGALEGRILKRDPLGVRGIEDAG
;
A
#
# COMPACT_ATOMS: atom_id res chain seq x y z
N MET A 1 -22.72 21.24 -27.20
CA MET A 1 -21.68 20.21 -27.02
C MET A 1 -21.30 20.24 -25.55
N THR A 2 -21.74 19.26 -24.76
CA THR A 2 -21.29 19.11 -23.37
C THR A 2 -19.81 18.72 -23.40
N ASP A 3 -18.97 19.49 -22.71
CA ASP A 3 -17.53 19.31 -22.71
C ASP A 3 -17.20 17.97 -22.03
N LYS A 4 -17.01 16.92 -22.84
CA LYS A 4 -16.77 15.53 -22.41
C LYS A 4 -15.49 15.35 -21.56
N LYS A 5 -14.74 16.43 -21.29
CA LYS A 5 -13.51 16.42 -20.49
C LYS A 5 -13.76 16.41 -18.98
N VAL A 6 -14.93 16.86 -18.52
CA VAL A 6 -15.31 16.83 -17.09
C VAL A 6 -16.42 15.80 -16.89
N ILE A 7 -16.06 14.64 -16.34
CA ILE A 7 -17.00 13.56 -16.05
C ILE A 7 -17.53 13.76 -14.63
N SER A 8 -18.78 14.20 -14.49
CA SER A 8 -19.46 14.21 -13.20
C SER A 8 -19.80 12.77 -12.81
N LEU A 9 -19.19 12.26 -11.74
CA LEU A 9 -19.57 10.98 -11.17
C LEU A 9 -20.93 11.17 -10.48
N GLY A 10 -21.99 10.57 -11.01
CA GLY A 10 -23.36 10.78 -10.52
C GLY A 10 -23.51 10.45 -9.03
N SER A 11 -24.36 11.19 -8.33
CA SER A 11 -24.72 10.94 -6.93
C SER A 11 -25.43 9.59 -6.81
N HIS A 12 -24.72 8.56 -6.33
CA HIS A 12 -25.37 7.31 -5.96
C HIS A 12 -26.07 7.50 -4.61
N ASN A 13 -27.40 7.44 -4.62
CA ASN A 13 -28.21 7.37 -3.43
C ASN A 13 -28.17 5.89 -2.95
N PRO A 14 -27.51 5.56 -1.84
CA PRO A 14 -27.43 4.17 -1.39
C PRO A 14 -28.83 3.70 -0.96
N ALA A 15 -29.23 2.52 -1.40
CA ALA A 15 -30.45 1.87 -0.94
C ALA A 15 -30.37 1.62 0.58
N PRO A 16 -31.50 1.70 1.32
CA PRO A 16 -31.50 1.44 2.75
C PRO A 16 -31.04 0.02 3.06
N MET A 17 -30.12 -0.10 4.03
CA MET A 17 -29.55 -1.37 4.48
C MET A 17 -30.62 -2.28 5.12
N PRO A 18 -30.52 -3.62 4.96
CA PRO A 18 -31.26 -4.56 5.82
C PRO A 18 -30.85 -4.38 7.29
N GLU A 19 -31.76 -4.66 8.23
CA GLU A 19 -31.71 -4.38 9.68
C GLU A 19 -30.49 -4.93 10.48
N ILE A 20 -29.47 -5.48 9.84
CA ILE A 20 -28.27 -6.05 10.48
C ILE A 20 -27.12 -5.02 10.55
N ALA A 21 -27.27 -3.83 9.98
CA ALA A 21 -26.29 -2.76 10.08
C ALA A 21 -26.66 -1.82 11.23
N GLY A 22 -25.86 -1.84 12.31
CA GLY A 22 -26.09 -0.96 13.46
C GLY A 22 -26.17 0.53 13.08
N ASP A 23 -26.78 1.30 13.98
CA ASP A 23 -27.11 2.75 13.89
C ASP A 23 -26.03 3.65 13.24
N ALA A 24 -24.74 3.32 13.34
CA ALA A 24 -23.68 4.08 12.67
C ALA A 24 -23.62 3.89 11.14
N ALA A 25 -23.87 2.69 10.63
CA ALA A 25 -23.78 2.39 9.19
C ALA A 25 -24.94 2.99 8.41
N SER A 26 -26.13 3.04 9.02
CA SER A 26 -27.30 3.74 8.47
C SER A 26 -27.07 5.26 8.45
N ARG A 27 -26.51 5.84 9.52
CA ARG A 27 -26.13 7.26 9.57
C ARG A 27 -25.09 7.65 8.53
N LEU A 28 -24.16 6.75 8.23
CA LEU A 28 -23.10 6.95 7.23
C LEU A 28 -23.52 6.60 5.80
N ALA A 29 -24.74 6.10 5.60
CA ALA A 29 -25.26 5.71 4.30
C ALA A 29 -24.32 4.75 3.55
N LEU A 30 -23.75 3.76 4.25
CA LEU A 30 -22.81 2.82 3.64
C LEU A 30 -23.53 1.92 2.62
N PRO A 31 -22.90 1.64 1.46
CA PRO A 31 -23.55 0.89 0.39
C PRO A 31 -23.77 -0.59 0.78
N VAL A 32 -24.90 -1.13 0.32
CA VAL A 32 -25.18 -2.57 0.35
C VAL A 32 -24.22 -3.29 -0.61
N PHE A 33 -23.65 -4.40 -0.16
CA PHE A 33 -22.86 -5.28 -1.01
C PHE A 33 -23.79 -6.28 -1.68
N GLU A 34 -24.15 -5.99 -2.93
CA GLU A 34 -25.13 -6.79 -3.69
C GLU A 34 -24.59 -8.18 -4.12
N PRO A 35 -25.41 -9.24 -4.11
CA PRO A 35 -25.09 -10.54 -4.70
C PRO A 35 -24.65 -10.43 -6.16
N GLY A 36 -23.64 -11.21 -6.56
CA GLY A 36 -23.09 -11.19 -7.92
C GLY A 36 -22.12 -10.04 -8.21
N TRP A 37 -21.82 -9.20 -7.21
CA TRP A 37 -20.79 -8.18 -7.31
C TRP A 37 -19.44 -8.64 -6.78
N VAL A 38 -18.39 -7.99 -7.30
CA VAL A 38 -17.03 -8.09 -6.74
C VAL A 38 -16.62 -6.74 -6.17
N TRP A 39 -16.15 -6.71 -4.93
CA TRP A 39 -15.51 -5.51 -4.38
C TRP A 39 -14.01 -5.74 -4.28
N LEU A 40 -13.23 -4.88 -4.93
CA LEU A 40 -11.77 -4.82 -4.85
C LEU A 40 -11.42 -3.86 -3.70
N VAL A 41 -10.94 -4.40 -2.59
CA VAL A 41 -10.84 -3.64 -1.33
C VAL A 41 -9.40 -3.67 -0.80
N GLY A 42 -8.89 -2.48 -0.48
CA GLY A 42 -7.62 -2.33 0.22
C GLY A 42 -7.75 -2.62 1.71
N ALA A 43 -6.92 -3.55 2.20
CA ALA A 43 -6.85 -3.92 3.61
C ALA A 43 -5.99 -2.97 4.46
N GLY A 44 -5.25 -2.06 3.81
CA GLY A 44 -4.21 -1.28 4.50
C GLY A 44 -2.91 -2.05 4.67
N PRO A 45 -1.90 -1.45 5.32
CA PRO A 45 -0.55 -2.03 5.43
C PRO A 45 -0.40 -3.10 6.52
N GLY A 46 -1.41 -3.32 7.36
CA GLY A 46 -1.38 -4.35 8.41
C GLY A 46 -2.34 -4.06 9.55
N ASP A 47 -2.18 -2.91 10.21
CA ASP A 47 -3.02 -2.48 11.34
C ASP A 47 -4.51 -2.43 10.97
N PRO A 48 -5.39 -3.23 11.62
CA PRO A 48 -6.83 -3.18 11.36
C PRO A 48 -7.47 -1.82 11.59
N GLY A 49 -6.88 -0.95 12.42
CA GLY A 49 -7.31 0.43 12.61
C GLY A 49 -7.19 1.29 11.35
N LEU A 50 -6.44 0.84 10.34
CA LEU A 50 -6.29 1.50 9.04
C LEU A 50 -7.26 0.98 7.98
N LEU A 51 -8.17 0.07 8.33
CA LEU A 51 -9.29 -0.29 7.46
C LEU A 51 -10.21 0.92 7.28
N THR A 52 -10.62 1.15 6.04
CA THR A 52 -11.67 2.14 5.78
C THR A 52 -13.02 1.63 6.26
N LEU A 53 -13.96 2.53 6.55
CA LEU A 53 -15.34 2.16 6.91
C LEU A 53 -16.00 1.31 5.80
N HIS A 54 -15.68 1.59 4.53
CA HIS A 54 -16.12 0.78 3.41
C HIS A 54 -15.49 -0.62 3.38
N ALA A 55 -14.22 -0.76 3.76
CA ALA A 55 -13.57 -2.07 3.86
C ALA A 55 -14.21 -2.92 4.95
N LEU A 56 -14.44 -2.36 6.14
CA LEU A 56 -15.14 -3.03 7.24
C LEU A 56 -16.58 -3.41 6.86
N ASN A 57 -17.28 -2.51 6.18
CA ASN A 57 -18.62 -2.77 5.65
C ASN A 57 -18.63 -3.95 4.67
N ALA A 58 -17.68 -4.00 3.74
CA ALA A 58 -17.55 -5.07 2.77
C ALA A 58 -17.24 -6.41 3.45
N LEU A 59 -16.29 -6.43 4.39
CA LEU A 59 -15.89 -7.60 5.18
C LEU A 59 -17.09 -8.23 5.89
N ARG A 60 -17.94 -7.42 6.52
CA ARG A 60 -19.12 -7.90 7.26
C ARG A 60 -20.27 -8.39 6.39
N GLN A 61 -20.31 -8.00 5.12
CA GLN A 61 -21.37 -8.41 4.20
C GLN A 61 -20.96 -9.54 3.25
N ALA A 62 -19.67 -9.74 3.00
CA ALA A 62 -19.20 -10.72 2.02
C ALA A 62 -19.70 -12.16 2.31
N ASP A 63 -19.91 -12.92 1.23
CA ASP A 63 -20.12 -14.37 1.30
C ASP A 63 -18.81 -15.13 1.12
N VAL A 64 -17.88 -14.57 0.35
CA VAL A 64 -16.55 -15.13 0.10
C VAL A 64 -15.52 -14.01 0.12
N VAL A 65 -14.44 -14.22 0.86
CA VAL A 65 -13.29 -13.30 0.92
C VAL A 65 -12.09 -13.95 0.25
N VAL A 66 -11.69 -13.41 -0.88
CA VAL A 66 -10.53 -13.84 -1.68
C VAL A 66 -9.35 -12.92 -1.35
N TYR A 67 -8.37 -13.40 -0.58
CA TYR A 67 -7.29 -12.56 -0.03
C TYR A 67 -5.89 -13.02 -0.45
N ASP A 68 -4.94 -12.09 -0.51
CA ASP A 68 -3.53 -12.37 -0.84
C ASP A 68 -2.64 -12.59 0.40
N ALA A 69 -1.35 -12.81 0.18
CA ALA A 69 -0.37 -13.12 1.22
C ALA A 69 0.01 -11.92 2.12
N LEU A 70 -0.33 -10.70 1.75
CA LEU A 70 0.04 -9.48 2.48
C LEU A 70 -1.09 -9.00 3.41
N VAL A 71 -2.27 -9.61 3.34
CA VAL A 71 -3.36 -9.33 4.26
C VAL A 71 -3.08 -10.00 5.60
N ASP A 72 -3.02 -9.21 6.66
CA ASP A 72 -2.84 -9.71 8.02
C ASP A 72 -4.08 -10.48 8.51
N GLU A 73 -3.87 -11.55 9.28
CA GLU A 73 -4.95 -12.39 9.79
C GLU A 73 -5.91 -11.63 10.72
N THR A 74 -5.42 -10.59 11.43
CA THR A 74 -6.27 -9.77 12.31
C THR A 74 -7.31 -8.97 11.52
N VAL A 75 -7.05 -8.62 10.26
CA VAL A 75 -8.05 -8.00 9.37
C VAL A 75 -9.16 -9.00 9.02
N LEU A 76 -8.81 -10.27 8.80
CA LEU A 76 -9.76 -11.31 8.42
C LEU A 76 -10.77 -11.63 9.54
N GLN A 77 -10.42 -11.34 10.81
CA GLN A 77 -11.32 -11.52 11.96
C GLN A 77 -12.57 -10.63 11.89
N PHE A 78 -12.54 -9.55 11.09
CA PHE A 78 -13.70 -8.68 10.88
C PHE A 78 -14.63 -9.15 9.77
N ALA A 79 -14.27 -10.21 9.05
CA ALA A 79 -15.13 -10.81 8.04
C ALA A 79 -16.40 -11.38 8.68
N ASN A 80 -17.48 -11.42 7.91
CA ASN A 80 -18.68 -12.17 8.25
C ASN A 80 -18.29 -13.59 8.69
N PRO A 81 -18.69 -14.06 9.90
CA PRO A 81 -18.32 -15.39 10.39
C PRO A 81 -18.79 -16.54 9.50
N ARG A 82 -19.78 -16.31 8.63
CA ARG A 82 -20.28 -17.28 7.65
C ARG A 82 -19.57 -17.18 6.30
N ALA A 83 -18.70 -16.20 6.09
CA ALA A 83 -17.98 -16.05 4.84
C ALA A 83 -16.93 -17.15 4.68
N LYS A 84 -16.80 -17.65 3.45
CA LYS A 84 -15.70 -18.54 3.09
C LYS A 84 -14.44 -17.72 2.84
N LEU A 85 -13.34 -18.05 3.52
CA LEU A 85 -12.05 -17.43 3.30
C LEU A 85 -11.23 -18.23 2.26
N GLU A 86 -10.94 -17.63 1.10
CA GLU A 86 -10.16 -18.23 0.02
C GLU A 86 -8.80 -17.52 -0.15
N TYR A 87 -7.74 -18.20 0.27
CA TYR A 87 -6.37 -17.72 0.11
C TYR A 87 -5.92 -17.83 -1.35
N SER A 88 -5.42 -16.73 -1.91
CA SER A 88 -4.96 -16.61 -3.30
C SER A 88 -3.43 -16.51 -3.44
N GLY A 89 -2.68 -16.57 -2.33
CA GLY A 89 -1.22 -16.58 -2.35
C GLY A 89 -0.61 -17.98 -2.54
N LYS A 90 0.73 -18.06 -2.52
CA LYS A 90 1.48 -19.32 -2.67
C LYS A 90 1.19 -20.26 -1.51
N ARG A 91 0.66 -21.46 -1.77
CA ARG A 91 0.78 -22.61 -0.84
C ARG A 91 1.92 -23.50 -1.32
N GLY A 92 3.00 -23.57 -0.54
CA GLY A 92 4.04 -24.61 -0.62
C GLY A 92 4.63 -24.90 -2.00
N GLY A 93 5.54 -24.06 -2.49
CA GLY A 93 6.42 -24.39 -3.63
C GLY A 93 5.77 -24.58 -5.01
N LYS A 94 4.45 -24.46 -5.15
CA LYS A 94 3.77 -24.53 -6.45
C LYS A 94 3.94 -23.22 -7.24
N PRO A 95 3.96 -23.26 -8.59
CA PRO A 95 3.90 -22.07 -9.43
C PRO A 95 2.69 -21.22 -9.03
N SER A 96 2.86 -19.90 -8.95
CA SER A 96 1.78 -18.96 -8.64
C SER A 96 0.58 -19.26 -9.54
N PRO A 97 -0.67 -19.19 -9.05
CA PRO A 97 -1.79 -18.98 -9.94
C PRO A 97 -1.41 -17.78 -10.81
N LYS A 98 -1.50 -17.93 -12.13
CA LYS A 98 -1.35 -16.78 -13.00
C LYS A 98 -2.43 -15.79 -12.59
N GLN A 99 -2.18 -14.49 -12.71
CA GLN A 99 -3.20 -13.47 -12.35
C GLN A 99 -4.56 -13.71 -13.01
N ARG A 100 -4.53 -14.31 -14.21
CA ARG A 100 -5.70 -14.78 -14.94
C ARG A 100 -6.54 -15.78 -14.14
N ASP A 101 -5.91 -16.66 -13.38
CA ASP A 101 -6.57 -17.69 -12.57
C ASP A 101 -7.31 -17.06 -11.38
N ILE A 102 -6.73 -16.05 -10.73
CA ILE A 102 -7.41 -15.30 -9.65
C ILE A 102 -8.61 -14.56 -10.24
N SER A 103 -8.42 -13.85 -11.35
CA SER A 103 -9.49 -13.05 -11.97
C SER A 103 -10.64 -13.95 -12.46
N ALA A 104 -10.32 -15.10 -13.07
CA ALA A 104 -11.31 -16.10 -13.44
C ALA A 104 -12.08 -16.63 -12.23
N LYS A 105 -11.41 -16.83 -11.08
CA LYS A 105 -12.06 -17.26 -9.85
C LYS A 105 -13.03 -16.21 -9.32
N LEU A 106 -12.66 -14.92 -9.35
CA LEU A 106 -13.56 -13.83 -8.96
C LEU A 106 -14.83 -13.82 -9.81
N VAL A 107 -14.68 -13.99 -11.13
CA VAL A 107 -15.81 -14.09 -12.08
C VAL A 107 -16.69 -15.30 -11.79
N GLU A 108 -16.09 -16.48 -11.58
CA GLU A 108 -16.82 -17.71 -11.25
C GLU A 108 -17.68 -17.54 -9.99
N LEU A 109 -17.07 -17.03 -8.91
CA LEU A 109 -17.76 -16.80 -7.64
C LEU A 109 -18.89 -15.79 -7.79
N ALA A 110 -18.67 -14.69 -8.52
CA ALA A 110 -19.70 -13.68 -8.77
C ALA A 110 -20.86 -14.25 -9.60
N ARG A 111 -20.58 -15.03 -10.65
CA ARG A 111 -21.62 -15.69 -11.46
C ARG A 111 -22.46 -16.68 -10.66
N SER A 112 -21.92 -17.25 -9.59
CA SER A 112 -22.67 -18.08 -8.64
C SER A 112 -23.55 -17.28 -7.66
N GLY A 113 -23.69 -15.96 -7.87
CA GLY A 113 -24.53 -15.08 -7.07
C GLY A 113 -23.94 -14.70 -5.72
N LYS A 114 -22.62 -14.85 -5.52
CA LYS A 114 -21.96 -14.51 -4.25
C LYS A 114 -21.59 -13.03 -4.18
N ARG A 115 -21.54 -12.49 -2.97
CA ARG A 115 -20.89 -11.21 -2.66
C ARG A 115 -19.39 -11.47 -2.48
N VAL A 116 -18.60 -11.16 -3.50
CA VAL A 116 -17.18 -11.58 -3.56
C VAL A 116 -16.27 -10.42 -3.16
N LEU A 117 -15.69 -10.51 -1.97
CA LEU A 117 -14.70 -9.55 -1.51
C LEU A 117 -13.30 -9.97 -1.98
N ARG A 118 -12.71 -9.25 -2.92
CA ARG A 118 -11.29 -9.38 -3.26
C ARG A 118 -10.50 -8.43 -2.36
N LEU A 119 -9.98 -8.97 -1.27
CA LEU A 119 -9.23 -8.22 -0.26
C LEU A 119 -7.74 -8.24 -0.61
N LYS A 120 -7.11 -7.06 -0.64
CA LYS A 120 -5.74 -6.87 -1.11
C LYS A 120 -4.93 -6.09 -0.09
N GLY A 121 -3.67 -6.48 0.15
CA GLY A 121 -2.78 -5.72 1.02
C GLY A 121 -2.56 -4.29 0.49
N GLY A 122 -2.54 -3.31 1.39
CA GLY A 122 -2.38 -1.90 1.04
C GLY A 122 -3.59 -1.33 0.27
N ASP A 123 -3.32 -0.82 -0.92
CA ASP A 123 -4.32 -0.27 -1.84
C ASP A 123 -4.40 -1.12 -3.13
N PRO A 124 -5.60 -1.42 -3.67
CA PRO A 124 -5.73 -2.25 -4.88
C PRO A 124 -4.98 -1.70 -6.10
N PHE A 125 -4.84 -0.39 -6.23
CA PHE A 125 -4.31 0.30 -7.41
C PHE A 125 -2.86 0.77 -7.24
N VAL A 126 -2.24 0.59 -6.07
CA VAL A 126 -0.80 0.85 -5.87
C VAL A 126 -0.02 -0.47 -5.93
N PHE A 127 0.49 -0.80 -7.12
CA PHE A 127 1.23 -2.05 -7.40
C PHE A 127 0.50 -3.36 -7.03
N GLY A 128 -0.81 -3.29 -6.75
CA GLY A 128 -1.64 -4.42 -6.37
C GLY A 128 -2.29 -5.16 -7.52
N ARG A 129 -2.14 -4.69 -8.77
CA ARG A 129 -2.80 -5.26 -9.98
C ARG A 129 -4.33 -5.20 -9.96
N GLY A 130 -4.93 -4.36 -9.12
CA GLY A 130 -6.38 -4.20 -9.06
C GLY A 130 -6.99 -3.73 -10.39
N GLY A 131 -6.24 -2.98 -11.21
CA GLY A 131 -6.68 -2.59 -12.55
C GLY A 131 -6.86 -3.78 -13.50
N GLU A 132 -5.93 -4.74 -13.48
CA GLU A 132 -6.06 -5.97 -14.29
C GLU A 132 -7.26 -6.82 -13.83
N GLU A 133 -7.44 -6.95 -12.51
CA GLU A 133 -8.60 -7.67 -11.93
C GLU A 133 -9.92 -6.96 -12.30
N ALA A 134 -9.97 -5.63 -12.22
CA ALA A 134 -11.14 -4.84 -12.60
C ALA A 134 -11.51 -4.99 -14.08
N LEU A 135 -10.53 -4.90 -14.98
CA LEU A 135 -10.76 -5.07 -16.43
C LEU A 135 -11.29 -6.47 -16.75
N ALA A 136 -10.77 -7.52 -16.11
CA ALA A 136 -11.29 -8.88 -16.29
C ALA A 136 -12.75 -9.04 -15.82
N LEU A 137 -13.17 -8.29 -14.79
CA LEU A 137 -14.57 -8.25 -14.35
C LEU A 137 -15.45 -7.53 -15.37
N VAL A 138 -14.97 -6.42 -15.93
CA VAL A 138 -15.66 -5.68 -17.01
C VAL A 138 -15.86 -6.58 -18.22
N ASP A 139 -14.81 -7.26 -18.68
CA ASP A 139 -14.87 -8.20 -19.82
C ASP A 139 -15.88 -9.33 -19.58
N ALA A 140 -16.08 -9.74 -18.33
CA ALA A 140 -17.01 -10.79 -17.95
C ALA A 140 -18.44 -10.30 -17.67
N GLY A 141 -18.70 -8.99 -17.75
CA GLY A 141 -19.98 -8.36 -17.43
C GLY A 141 -20.32 -8.36 -15.94
N ILE A 142 -19.32 -8.44 -15.06
CA ILE A 142 -19.49 -8.49 -13.61
C ILE A 142 -19.39 -7.08 -13.02
N PRO A 143 -20.43 -6.60 -12.31
CA PRO A 143 -20.37 -5.30 -11.66
C PRO A 143 -19.36 -5.33 -10.50
N PHE A 144 -18.60 -4.25 -10.36
CA PHE A 144 -17.59 -4.16 -9.32
C PHE A 144 -17.56 -2.80 -8.63
N ARG A 145 -17.01 -2.79 -7.41
CA ARG A 145 -16.66 -1.57 -6.67
C ARG A 145 -15.19 -1.61 -6.31
N LEU A 146 -14.53 -0.47 -6.42
CA LEU A 146 -13.22 -0.23 -5.82
C LEU A 146 -13.41 0.44 -4.46
N VAL A 147 -12.73 -0.08 -3.43
CA VAL A 147 -12.58 0.57 -2.13
C VAL A 147 -11.08 0.80 -1.90
N PRO A 148 -10.62 2.06 -1.94
CA PRO A 148 -9.22 2.38 -1.66
C PRO A 148 -8.79 1.96 -0.26
N GLY A 149 -7.49 1.69 -0.11
CA GLY A 149 -6.87 1.38 1.17
C GLY A 149 -5.69 2.30 1.46
N VAL A 150 -5.24 2.28 2.71
CA VAL A 150 -4.01 2.97 3.10
C VAL A 150 -2.81 2.23 2.47
N THR A 151 -2.03 2.90 1.62
CA THR A 151 -0.86 2.27 1.00
C THR A 151 0.35 2.28 1.94
N ALA A 152 1.15 1.21 1.92
CA ALA A 152 2.31 1.05 2.80
C ALA A 152 3.37 2.15 2.62
N GLY A 153 3.55 2.66 1.40
CA GLY A 153 4.48 3.75 1.09
C GLY A 153 4.06 5.12 1.60
N ILE A 154 2.86 5.28 2.18
CA ILE A 154 2.43 6.52 2.83
C ILE A 154 2.11 6.23 4.31
N GLY A 155 1.08 5.43 4.57
CA GLY A 155 0.66 5.13 5.93
C GLY A 155 1.69 4.31 6.70
N GLY A 156 2.32 3.33 6.02
CA GLY A 156 3.38 2.53 6.64
C GLY A 156 4.61 3.35 7.01
N LEU A 157 5.05 4.27 6.14
CA LEU A 157 6.13 5.21 6.47
C LEU A 157 5.73 6.20 7.59
N GLY A 158 4.49 6.65 7.61
CA GLY A 158 3.96 7.48 8.71
C GLY A 158 4.04 6.80 10.08
N TYR A 159 3.82 5.48 10.15
CA TYR A 159 4.02 4.70 11.38
C TYR A 159 5.50 4.53 11.76
N ALA A 160 6.44 4.77 10.84
CA ALA A 160 7.86 4.81 11.13
C ALA A 160 8.38 6.24 11.44
N GLY A 161 7.50 7.24 11.48
CA GLY A 161 7.88 8.65 11.67
C GLY A 161 8.51 9.29 10.43
N ILE A 162 8.30 8.74 9.24
CA ILE A 162 8.89 9.24 7.99
C ILE A 162 7.76 9.75 7.08
N PRO A 163 7.57 11.07 6.96
CA PRO A 163 6.62 11.61 6.00
C PRO A 163 7.16 11.47 4.58
N VAL A 164 6.29 11.19 3.60
CA VAL A 164 6.69 11.15 2.18
C VAL A 164 6.93 12.54 1.57
N THR A 165 6.45 13.57 2.26
CA THR A 165 6.59 14.98 1.84
C THR A 165 6.91 15.85 3.04
N HIS A 166 7.86 16.76 2.88
CA HIS A 166 8.09 17.87 3.80
C HIS A 166 8.44 19.12 3.00
N ARG A 167 7.91 20.29 3.41
CA ARG A 167 8.00 21.53 2.63
C ARG A 167 9.45 21.93 2.30
N ASP A 168 10.37 21.69 3.23
CA ASP A 168 11.80 22.04 3.09
C ASP A 168 12.64 20.93 2.45
N VAL A 169 12.01 19.81 2.09
CA VAL A 169 12.70 18.64 1.50
C VAL A 169 12.27 18.40 0.07
N ASN A 170 10.95 18.39 -0.21
CA ASN A 170 10.46 17.98 -1.51
C ASN A 170 9.07 18.53 -1.86
N HIS A 171 8.87 18.75 -3.15
CA HIS A 171 7.56 19.03 -3.77
C HIS A 171 7.11 17.92 -4.72
N ALA A 172 7.89 16.84 -4.80
CA ALA A 172 7.61 15.66 -5.60
C ALA A 172 8.02 14.40 -4.84
N VAL A 173 7.26 13.32 -5.04
CA VAL A 173 7.57 11.98 -4.54
C VAL A 173 7.27 10.97 -5.65
N THR A 174 8.18 10.02 -5.84
CA THR A 174 8.02 8.98 -6.86
C THR A 174 7.93 7.61 -6.21
N PHE A 175 6.87 6.88 -6.57
CA PHE A 175 6.62 5.52 -6.13
C PHE A 175 7.09 4.58 -7.23
N VAL A 176 7.97 3.63 -6.89
CA VAL A 176 8.57 2.70 -7.84
C VAL A 176 8.43 1.28 -7.33
N THR A 177 8.22 0.32 -8.23
CA THR A 177 8.36 -1.10 -7.91
C THR A 177 9.74 -1.61 -8.33
N GLY A 178 10.43 -2.32 -7.44
CA GLY A 178 11.69 -2.99 -7.74
C GLY A 178 11.52 -4.37 -8.39
N HIS A 179 10.29 -4.80 -8.70
CA HIS A 179 10.02 -6.11 -9.29
C HIS A 179 9.08 -5.99 -10.49
N MET A 180 9.56 -6.39 -11.67
CA MET A 180 8.71 -6.67 -12.83
C MET A 180 8.26 -8.13 -12.81
N ALA A 181 7.19 -8.47 -13.54
CA ALA A 181 6.71 -9.85 -13.68
C ALA A 181 7.77 -10.86 -14.20
N GLY A 182 8.93 -10.39 -14.68
CA GLY A 182 10.08 -11.18 -15.14
C GLY A 182 11.26 -11.28 -14.17
N GLY A 183 11.21 -10.69 -12.97
CA GLY A 183 12.23 -10.88 -11.93
C GLY A 183 13.54 -10.10 -12.05
N ALA A 184 13.73 -9.30 -13.11
CA ALA A 184 14.82 -8.34 -13.23
C ALA A 184 14.44 -6.96 -12.65
N VAL A 185 15.45 -6.11 -12.41
CA VAL A 185 15.25 -4.66 -12.20
C VAL A 185 14.43 -4.14 -13.38
N PRO A 186 13.46 -3.23 -13.19
CA PRO A 186 12.70 -2.67 -14.30
C PRO A 186 13.64 -1.98 -15.32
N GLU A 187 14.00 -2.68 -16.39
CA GLU A 187 14.83 -2.15 -17.49
C GLU A 187 14.11 -1.04 -18.28
N ASN A 188 12.78 -0.99 -18.16
CA ASN A 188 11.92 0.00 -18.79
C ASN A 188 11.71 1.28 -17.97
N LEU A 189 12.38 1.42 -16.82
CA LEU A 189 12.28 2.60 -15.99
C LEU A 189 13.39 3.60 -16.30
N ASP A 190 13.03 4.86 -16.49
CA ASP A 190 13.98 5.95 -16.70
C ASP A 190 14.63 6.36 -15.37
N TRP A 191 15.59 5.55 -14.93
CA TRP A 191 16.40 5.81 -13.74
C TRP A 191 17.09 7.18 -13.73
N PRO A 192 17.67 7.67 -14.85
CA PRO A 192 18.20 9.03 -14.93
C PRO A 192 17.16 10.10 -14.53
N SER A 193 15.95 10.02 -15.09
CA SER A 193 14.89 11.00 -14.78
C SER A 193 14.38 10.88 -13.35
N ILE A 194 14.25 9.65 -12.81
CA ILE A 194 13.82 9.44 -11.43
C ILE A 194 14.83 9.99 -10.43
N ALA A 195 16.11 9.70 -10.63
CA ALA A 195 17.21 10.19 -9.79
C ALA A 195 17.19 11.72 -9.69
N LYS A 196 17.02 12.40 -10.83
CA LYS A 196 17.08 13.87 -10.91
C LYS A 196 15.77 14.56 -10.52
N GLY A 197 14.63 13.97 -10.85
CA GLY A 197 13.32 14.60 -10.71
C GLY A 197 12.64 14.39 -9.37
N SER A 198 13.09 13.41 -8.58
CA SER A 198 12.37 12.97 -7.38
C SER A 198 13.25 13.09 -6.14
N PRO A 199 13.18 14.18 -5.36
CA PRO A 199 13.97 14.30 -4.13
C PRO A 199 13.69 13.15 -3.15
N VAL A 200 12.44 12.67 -3.10
CA VAL A 200 12.04 11.49 -2.34
C VAL A 200 11.58 10.37 -3.28
N ILE A 201 12.13 9.17 -3.07
CA ILE A 201 11.77 7.96 -3.81
C ILE A 201 11.29 6.90 -2.82
N VAL A 202 10.12 6.31 -3.07
CA VAL A 202 9.56 5.21 -2.28
C VAL A 202 9.54 3.95 -3.13
N LEU A 203 10.27 2.92 -2.71
CA LEU A 203 10.41 1.65 -3.42
C LEU A 203 9.56 0.55 -2.76
N TYR A 204 8.81 -0.16 -3.60
CA TYR A 204 8.04 -1.35 -3.26
C TYR A 204 8.71 -2.59 -3.85
N MET A 205 8.68 -3.71 -3.13
CA MET A 205 9.20 -5.00 -3.65
C MET A 205 10.66 -4.90 -4.16
N ALA A 206 11.47 -4.03 -3.55
CA ALA A 206 12.80 -3.70 -4.05
C ALA A 206 13.96 -4.32 -3.26
N LEU A 207 13.68 -4.97 -2.12
CA LEU A 207 14.72 -5.44 -1.19
C LEU A 207 15.77 -6.35 -1.86
N SER A 208 15.34 -7.31 -2.70
CA SER A 208 16.24 -8.23 -3.40
C SER A 208 17.08 -7.55 -4.49
N HIS A 209 16.69 -6.36 -4.94
CA HIS A 209 17.34 -5.60 -6.00
C HIS A 209 17.96 -4.29 -5.48
N LEU A 210 17.98 -4.08 -4.16
CA LEU A 210 18.38 -2.82 -3.56
C LEU A 210 19.79 -2.41 -3.95
N GLY A 211 20.75 -3.35 -3.98
CA GLY A 211 22.12 -3.04 -4.41
C GLY A 211 22.19 -2.52 -5.84
N ALA A 212 21.46 -3.14 -6.77
CA ALA A 212 21.41 -2.69 -8.17
C ALA A 212 20.71 -1.34 -8.31
N ILE A 213 19.60 -1.12 -7.59
CA ILE A 213 18.86 0.14 -7.60
C ILE A 213 19.71 1.27 -7.00
N SER A 214 20.40 1.03 -5.88
CA SER A 214 21.32 1.98 -5.27
C SER A 214 22.44 2.38 -6.22
N ALA A 215 23.09 1.40 -6.88
CA ALA A 215 24.14 1.67 -7.86
C ALA A 215 23.63 2.54 -9.01
N LEU A 216 22.50 2.19 -9.61
CA LEU A 216 21.87 2.97 -10.69
C LEU A 216 21.54 4.41 -10.27
N LEU A 217 21.01 4.60 -9.06
CA LEU A 217 20.68 5.93 -8.55
C LEU A 217 21.95 6.78 -8.32
N ILE A 218 23.01 6.18 -7.77
CA ILE A 218 24.31 6.86 -7.55
C ILE A 218 24.96 7.21 -8.90
N GLU A 219 25.00 6.28 -9.84
CA GLU A 219 25.51 6.50 -11.21
C GLU A 219 24.78 7.65 -11.92
N ASN A 220 23.51 7.86 -11.61
CA ASN A 220 22.68 8.93 -12.16
C ASN A 220 22.65 10.22 -11.31
N GLY A 221 23.58 10.36 -10.36
CA GLY A 221 23.86 11.62 -9.67
C GLY A 221 23.27 11.74 -8.26
N ARG A 222 22.70 10.67 -7.68
CA ARG A 222 22.35 10.65 -6.25
C ARG A 222 23.62 10.51 -5.41
N ARG A 223 23.61 11.10 -4.21
CA ARG A 223 24.76 11.05 -3.31
C ARG A 223 24.79 9.70 -2.58
N ALA A 224 25.96 9.11 -2.43
CA ALA A 224 26.11 7.85 -1.69
C ALA A 224 25.74 7.99 -0.20
N ASP A 225 25.91 9.19 0.39
CA ASP A 225 25.57 9.50 1.77
C ASP A 225 24.08 9.86 1.97
N GLU A 226 23.27 9.75 0.92
CA GLU A 226 21.86 10.10 0.99
C GLU A 226 21.11 9.19 1.97
N PRO A 227 20.31 9.74 2.90
CA PRO A 227 19.56 8.94 3.85
C PRO A 227 18.59 7.96 3.19
N VAL A 228 18.59 6.73 3.69
CA VAL A 228 17.68 5.67 3.31
C VAL A 228 17.10 5.03 4.56
N ALA A 229 15.81 4.72 4.55
CA ALA A 229 15.20 3.86 5.55
C ALA A 229 14.47 2.70 4.90
N LEU A 230 14.55 1.53 5.55
CA LEU A 230 13.77 0.36 5.23
C LEU A 230 12.81 0.07 6.38
N VAL A 231 11.52 0.01 6.11
CA VAL A 231 10.47 -0.27 7.08
C VAL A 231 9.85 -1.63 6.74
N ARG A 232 10.17 -2.63 7.56
CA ARG A 232 9.61 -3.98 7.45
C ARG A 232 8.36 -4.10 8.30
N ASN A 233 7.37 -4.84 7.80
CA ASN A 233 6.11 -5.11 8.50
C ASN A 233 5.46 -3.84 9.05
N ALA A 234 5.42 -2.79 8.22
CA ALA A 234 4.91 -1.49 8.61
C ALA A 234 3.51 -1.61 9.21
N THR A 235 3.27 -0.89 10.31
CA THR A 235 2.03 -0.88 11.11
C THR A 235 1.72 -2.15 11.91
N LEU A 236 2.46 -3.24 11.69
CA LEU A 236 2.33 -4.46 12.49
C LEU A 236 3.16 -4.36 13.77
N LYS A 237 2.84 -5.25 14.73
CA LYS A 237 3.51 -5.29 16.04
C LYS A 237 5.01 -5.60 15.95
N ASP A 238 5.43 -6.30 14.89
CA ASP A 238 6.83 -6.62 14.63
C ASP A 238 7.47 -5.67 13.59
N GLN A 239 6.95 -4.44 13.48
CA GLN A 239 7.54 -3.39 12.65
C GLN A 239 9.00 -3.16 13.07
N THR A 240 9.90 -3.18 12.08
CA THR A 240 11.32 -2.88 12.29
C THR A 240 11.80 -1.87 11.26
N VAL A 241 12.60 -0.90 11.69
CA VAL A 241 13.18 0.15 10.83
C VAL A 241 14.69 0.00 10.80
N LEU A 242 15.26 -0.03 9.60
CA LEU A 242 16.71 0.07 9.34
C LEU A 242 16.99 1.41 8.68
N GLU A 243 17.70 2.31 9.37
CA GLU A 243 18.23 3.56 8.82
C GLU A 243 19.66 3.33 8.31
N THR A 244 19.95 3.84 7.12
CA THR A 244 21.19 3.60 6.39
C THR A 244 21.43 4.74 5.38
N THR A 245 22.42 4.59 4.50
CA THR A 245 22.68 5.50 3.39
C THR A 245 22.55 4.76 2.07
N LEU A 246 22.35 5.49 0.97
CA LEU A 246 22.20 4.90 -0.36
C LEU A 246 23.38 4.00 -0.75
N GLY A 247 24.60 4.39 -0.36
CA GLY A 247 25.84 3.67 -0.62
C GLY A 247 26.06 2.43 0.24
N THR A 248 25.47 2.36 1.45
CA THR A 248 25.68 1.25 2.39
C THR A 248 24.46 0.34 2.55
N ALA A 249 23.30 0.71 1.97
CA ALA A 249 22.03 0.05 2.21
C ALA A 249 22.05 -1.46 1.95
N ALA A 250 22.69 -1.91 0.87
CA ALA A 250 22.76 -3.34 0.53
C ALA A 250 23.60 -4.14 1.53
N GLU A 251 24.74 -3.58 1.97
CA GLU A 251 25.61 -4.19 2.97
C GLU A 251 24.95 -4.24 4.33
N ASP A 252 24.28 -3.16 4.74
CA ASP A 252 23.55 -3.09 6.00
C ASP A 252 22.41 -4.11 6.04
N VAL A 253 21.64 -4.26 4.95
CA VAL A 253 20.60 -5.31 4.82
C VAL A 253 21.19 -6.71 4.99
N ALA A 254 22.33 -7.00 4.34
CA ALA A 254 22.99 -8.29 4.45
C ALA A 254 23.51 -8.54 5.87
N ARG A 255 24.12 -7.53 6.49
CA ARG A 255 24.68 -7.61 7.85
C ARG A 255 23.61 -7.85 8.91
N THR A 256 22.45 -7.18 8.80
CA THR A 256 21.36 -7.33 9.77
C THR A 256 20.43 -8.50 9.45
N GLY A 257 20.57 -9.12 8.28
CA GLY A 257 19.63 -10.14 7.79
C GLY A 257 18.21 -9.59 7.60
N PHE A 258 18.07 -8.33 7.17
CA PHE A 258 16.77 -7.67 7.00
C PHE A 258 15.93 -8.38 5.92
N LYS A 259 14.63 -8.55 6.16
CA LYS A 259 13.75 -9.35 5.28
C LYS A 259 12.53 -8.57 4.79
N ALA A 260 11.95 -9.06 3.70
CA ALA A 260 10.65 -8.62 3.20
C ALA A 260 9.49 -9.10 4.10
N PRO A 261 8.28 -8.53 4.00
CA PRO A 261 7.92 -7.35 3.19
C PRO A 261 8.47 -6.05 3.79
N ALA A 262 9.04 -5.20 2.94
CA ALA A 262 9.61 -3.91 3.35
C ALA A 262 9.32 -2.82 2.33
N ILE A 263 9.06 -1.61 2.83
CA ILE A 263 9.07 -0.38 2.06
C ILE A 263 10.42 0.30 2.27
N ILE A 264 10.99 0.81 1.18
CA ILE A 264 12.26 1.53 1.22
C ILE A 264 11.97 2.97 0.83
N VAL A 265 12.51 3.93 1.56
CA VAL A 265 12.41 5.35 1.24
C VAL A 265 13.80 5.96 1.20
N ILE A 266 14.05 6.74 0.15
CA ILE A 266 15.32 7.41 -0.14
C ILE A 266 15.05 8.91 -0.15
N GLY A 267 15.85 9.67 0.59
CA GLY A 267 15.79 11.14 0.62
C GLY A 267 15.80 11.72 2.04
N ASP A 268 16.01 13.04 2.13
CA ASP A 268 16.22 13.73 3.40
C ASP A 268 15.02 13.69 4.37
N VAL A 269 13.82 13.27 3.90
CA VAL A 269 12.67 13.02 4.77
C VAL A 269 12.92 11.92 5.81
N VAL A 270 13.88 11.02 5.57
CA VAL A 270 14.28 9.99 6.55
C VAL A 270 14.76 10.63 7.84
N LYS A 271 15.50 11.76 7.76
CA LYS A 271 16.02 12.48 8.94
C LYS A 271 14.92 12.91 9.91
N LEU A 272 13.71 13.16 9.40
CA LEU A 272 12.57 13.57 10.22
C LEU A 272 12.14 12.51 11.23
N ARG A 273 12.51 11.24 11.04
CA ARG A 273 12.26 10.17 12.01
C ARG A 273 12.76 10.52 13.41
N GLU A 274 13.91 11.19 13.54
CA GLU A 274 14.43 11.61 14.85
C GLU A 274 13.44 12.47 15.65
N GLY A 275 12.57 13.22 14.95
CA GLY A 275 11.57 14.11 15.56
C GLY A 275 10.13 13.61 15.50
N LEU A 276 9.86 12.58 14.70
CA LEU A 276 8.48 12.14 14.38
C LEU A 276 8.19 10.66 14.67
N ASP A 277 9.15 9.90 15.20
CA ASP A 277 8.97 8.50 15.62
C ASP A 277 8.06 8.38 16.86
N TRP A 278 6.77 8.63 16.66
CA TRP A 278 5.76 8.65 17.72
C TRP A 278 5.54 7.27 18.36
N LEU A 279 5.68 6.17 17.62
CA LEU A 279 5.67 4.82 18.19
C LEU A 279 6.85 4.63 19.15
N GLY A 280 8.07 5.00 18.71
CA GLY A 280 9.22 4.99 19.60
C GLY A 280 9.04 5.88 20.83
N ALA A 281 8.34 7.02 20.70
CA ALA A 281 8.06 7.91 21.83
C ALA A 281 7.13 7.28 22.88
N LEU A 282 6.17 6.44 22.47
CA LEU A 282 5.37 5.64 23.39
C LEU A 282 6.21 4.64 24.19
N GLU A 283 7.36 4.23 23.64
CA GLU A 283 8.36 3.35 24.29
C GLU A 283 9.50 4.13 24.98
N GLY A 284 9.38 5.47 25.07
CA GLY A 284 10.33 6.32 25.80
C GLY A 284 11.41 6.99 24.94
N ARG A 285 11.37 6.90 23.61
CA ARG A 285 12.26 7.67 22.73
C ARG A 285 12.02 9.18 22.90
N ILE A 286 13.09 9.93 23.12
CA ILE A 286 13.05 11.40 23.14
C ILE A 286 13.12 11.92 21.70
N LEU A 287 12.10 12.68 21.30
CA LEU A 287 12.01 13.24 19.95
C LEU A 287 12.82 14.54 19.82
N LYS A 288 13.60 14.64 18.74
CA LYS A 288 14.39 15.84 18.39
C LYS A 288 13.50 16.91 17.78
N ARG A 289 13.58 18.13 18.31
CA ARG A 289 12.72 19.26 17.89
C ARG A 289 13.01 19.77 16.48
N ASP A 290 14.26 19.75 16.05
CA ASP A 290 14.68 20.21 14.72
C ASP A 290 15.60 19.19 14.04
N PRO A 291 15.03 18.12 13.45
CA PRO A 291 15.83 17.09 12.79
C PRO A 291 16.54 17.57 11.52
N LEU A 292 16.00 18.62 10.85
CA LEU A 292 16.55 19.17 9.61
C LEU A 292 17.52 20.34 9.85
N GLY A 293 17.50 20.95 11.03
CA GLY A 293 18.35 22.10 11.35
C GLY A 293 17.91 23.40 10.68
N VAL A 294 16.64 23.51 10.28
CA VAL A 294 16.12 24.63 9.46
C VAL A 294 15.40 25.70 10.29
N ARG A 295 15.06 25.45 11.57
CA ARG A 295 14.29 26.41 12.38
C ARG A 295 15.04 27.70 12.69
N GLY A 296 16.37 27.72 12.56
CA GLY A 296 17.18 28.92 12.75
C GLY A 296 17.30 29.83 11.52
N ILE A 297 16.76 29.45 10.36
CA ILE A 297 16.91 30.18 9.09
C ILE A 297 15.76 31.18 8.86
N GLU A 298 14.59 30.96 9.47
CA GLU A 298 13.38 31.81 9.25
C GLU A 298 13.18 32.96 10.26
N ASP A 299 13.96 33.03 11.36
CA ASP A 299 13.89 34.17 12.31
C ASP A 299 14.85 35.33 11.94
N ALA A 300 15.44 35.30 10.74
CA ALA A 300 16.33 36.33 10.20
C ALA A 300 15.88 36.77 8.79
N GLY A 301 14.75 37.49 8.69
CA GLY A 301 14.33 38.12 7.44
C GLY A 301 12.88 38.57 7.43
#